data_AF-A0A2U3I5Z5-F1
#
_entry.id   AF-A0A2U3I5Z5-F1
#
_cell.length_a   1.000
_cell.length_b   1.000
_cell.length_c   1.000
_cell.angle_alpha   90.00
_cell.angle_beta   90.00
_cell.angle_gamma   90.00
#
_symmetry.space_group_name_H-M   'P 1'
#
loop_
_entity.id
_entity.type
_entity.pdbx_description
1 polymer ?
#
loop_
_entity_poly.entity_id
_entity_poly.type
_entity_poly.pdbx_seq_one_letter_code
_entity_poly.pdbx_strand_id
1 'polypeptide(L)'
;MNEKIAIVGMACRFPGGVTNPDEFWELLRNETDAVTEIPAGRFGTDFYRHPNKREPGRSYTFAAGVLDDVAGFDANFFGISPREAAQMDPQQRLLLELAWEAFEDAGMPPRAQRGTRCGVYVGVASPDYGNRSMDDLSAIDPYSATGNTLSIASNRLSYWFDLRGPSMSIDTACSSSLVALHQAVRALESGEADTAIAGGVNLLLHPFGFVAFSKASMLSPRGRCRAFDATADGYVRAEGGAVVVLKTLARALADGDTIHAVIAGTGVNSDGFSQGGISVPGAAAQADLLRTV
;
A
#
# COMPACT_ATOMS: atom_id res chain seq x y z
N MET A 1 -3.50 -24.46 20.42
CA MET A 1 -2.78 -24.10 19.18
C MET A 1 -3.40 -22.82 18.69
N ASN A 2 -2.61 -21.79 18.35
CA ASN A 2 -3.16 -20.62 17.67
C ASN A 2 -3.77 -21.09 16.34
N GLU A 3 -4.98 -20.63 16.05
CA GLU A 3 -5.63 -20.86 14.76
C GLU A 3 -4.74 -20.25 13.66
N LYS A 4 -4.40 -21.05 12.65
CA LYS A 4 -3.58 -20.56 11.53
C LYS A 4 -4.44 -19.74 10.58
N ILE A 5 -3.86 -18.77 9.90
CA ILE A 5 -4.58 -17.94 8.92
C ILE A 5 -4.15 -18.34 7.51
N ALA A 6 -5.12 -18.56 6.63
CA ALA A 6 -4.91 -18.86 5.22
C ALA A 6 -5.07 -17.58 4.38
N ILE A 7 -4.19 -17.42 3.38
CA ILE A 7 -4.39 -16.48 2.27
C ILE A 7 -5.18 -17.24 1.20
N VAL A 8 -6.41 -16.79 0.95
CA VAL A 8 -7.35 -17.44 0.02
C VAL A 8 -7.57 -16.69 -1.27
N GLY A 9 -7.08 -15.45 -1.38
CA GLY A 9 -7.00 -14.72 -2.65
C GLY A 9 -6.07 -13.52 -2.56
N MET A 10 -5.65 -13.01 -3.71
CA MET A 10 -4.71 -11.90 -3.82
C MET A 10 -4.87 -11.11 -5.13
N ALA A 11 -4.53 -9.82 -5.08
CA ALA A 11 -4.40 -8.98 -6.25
C ALA A 11 -3.27 -7.96 -6.04
N CYS A 12 -2.63 -7.51 -7.12
CA CYS A 12 -1.61 -6.48 -7.05
C CYS A 12 -1.52 -5.62 -8.32
N ARG A 13 -0.97 -4.41 -8.14
CA ARG A 13 -0.43 -3.55 -9.20
C ARG A 13 0.97 -3.11 -8.80
N PHE A 14 1.95 -3.34 -9.66
CA PHE A 14 3.35 -2.98 -9.42
C PHE A 14 4.01 -2.39 -10.67
N PRO A 15 5.18 -1.73 -10.52
CA PRO A 15 5.92 -1.17 -11.64
C PRO A 15 6.31 -2.23 -12.67
N GLY A 16 6.54 -1.79 -13.92
CA GLY A 16 6.94 -2.68 -15.02
C GLY A 16 5.75 -3.34 -15.73
N GLY A 17 4.58 -2.68 -15.72
CA GLY A 17 3.36 -3.18 -16.37
C GLY A 17 2.68 -4.32 -15.63
N VAL A 18 3.00 -4.55 -14.35
CA VAL A 18 2.42 -5.65 -13.56
C VAL A 18 1.01 -5.30 -13.12
N THR A 19 0.06 -6.06 -13.64
CA THR A 19 -1.37 -5.92 -13.34
C THR A 19 -1.94 -7.06 -12.51
N ASN A 20 -1.20 -8.13 -12.26
CA ASN A 20 -1.69 -9.27 -11.46
C ASN A 20 -0.51 -10.09 -10.87
N PRO A 21 -0.77 -11.03 -9.93
CA PRO A 21 0.27 -11.85 -9.32
C PRO A 21 1.09 -12.70 -10.30
N ASP A 22 0.49 -13.20 -11.38
CA ASP A 22 1.20 -14.00 -12.39
C ASP A 22 2.22 -13.15 -13.16
N GLU A 23 1.83 -11.95 -13.58
CA GLU A 23 2.73 -10.98 -14.21
C GLU A 23 3.82 -10.52 -13.25
N PHE A 24 3.50 -10.37 -11.96
CA PHE A 24 4.51 -10.06 -10.95
C PHE A 24 5.54 -11.19 -10.84
N TRP A 25 5.08 -12.43 -10.82
CA TRP A 25 5.95 -13.60 -10.79
C TRP A 25 6.84 -13.69 -12.04
N GLU A 26 6.31 -13.40 -13.21
CA GLU A 26 7.07 -13.32 -14.45
C GLU A 26 8.15 -12.23 -14.40
N LEU A 27 7.81 -11.04 -13.88
CA LEU A 27 8.77 -9.95 -13.70
C LEU A 27 9.92 -10.37 -12.78
N LEU A 28 9.61 -10.99 -11.64
CA LEU A 28 10.59 -11.50 -10.68
C LEU A 28 11.47 -12.60 -11.29
N ARG A 29 10.87 -13.57 -11.98
CA ARG A 29 11.58 -14.69 -12.60
C ARG A 29 12.53 -14.24 -13.70
N ASN A 30 12.17 -13.18 -14.42
CA ASN A 30 12.99 -12.60 -15.47
C ASN A 30 14.03 -11.58 -14.94
N GLU A 31 14.09 -11.36 -13.62
CA GLU A 31 15.01 -10.42 -12.97
C GLU A 31 14.89 -9.00 -13.54
N THR A 32 13.69 -8.61 -13.96
CA THR A 32 13.46 -7.35 -14.65
C THR A 32 13.55 -6.16 -13.70
N ASP A 33 14.40 -5.19 -14.04
CA ASP A 33 14.50 -3.92 -13.35
C ASP A 33 13.41 -2.94 -13.83
N ALA A 34 12.38 -2.77 -13.00
CA ALA A 34 11.22 -1.92 -13.29
C ALA A 34 11.41 -0.44 -12.88
N VAL A 35 12.61 -0.01 -12.50
CA VAL A 35 12.85 1.37 -12.07
C VAL A 35 13.11 2.27 -13.28
N THR A 36 12.29 3.30 -13.43
CA THR A 36 12.38 4.35 -14.45
C THR A 36 12.60 5.71 -13.78
N GLU A 37 12.15 6.79 -14.41
CA GLU A 37 12.00 8.12 -13.80
C GLU A 37 10.50 8.41 -13.55
N ILE A 38 10.21 9.31 -12.61
CA ILE A 38 8.86 9.87 -12.45
C ILE A 38 8.40 10.51 -13.77
N PRO A 39 7.20 10.15 -14.29
CA PRO A 39 6.66 10.74 -15.51
C PRO A 39 6.47 12.25 -15.37
N ALA A 40 6.79 12.99 -16.44
CA ALA A 40 6.63 14.46 -16.47
C ALA A 40 5.17 14.92 -16.22
N GLY A 41 4.19 14.08 -16.54
CA GLY A 41 2.77 14.34 -16.27
C GLY A 41 2.36 14.23 -14.80
N ARG A 42 3.22 13.70 -13.91
CA ARG A 42 2.90 13.54 -12.47
C ARG A 42 3.05 14.87 -11.72
N PHE A 43 4.19 15.53 -11.89
CA PHE A 43 4.50 16.89 -11.46
C PHE A 43 5.76 17.38 -12.17
N GLY A 44 5.98 18.70 -12.21
CA GLY A 44 7.13 19.30 -12.90
C GLY A 44 8.46 18.99 -12.20
N THR A 45 9.13 17.89 -12.59
CA THR A 45 10.39 17.44 -11.98
C THR A 45 11.56 18.39 -12.27
N ASP A 46 11.57 19.06 -13.42
CA ASP A 46 12.65 19.98 -13.83
C ASP A 46 12.87 21.10 -12.83
N PHE A 47 11.80 21.67 -12.27
CA PHE A 47 11.92 22.68 -11.24
C PHE A 47 12.62 22.10 -10.01
N TYR A 48 12.21 20.92 -9.52
CA TYR A 48 12.74 20.36 -8.28
C TYR A 48 14.09 19.66 -8.42
N ARG A 49 14.56 19.40 -9.64
CA ARG A 49 15.82 18.68 -9.89
C ARG A 49 17.03 19.56 -9.67
N HIS A 50 17.97 19.10 -8.84
CA HIS A 50 19.28 19.71 -8.71
C HIS A 50 20.33 18.70 -8.20
N PRO A 51 21.52 18.60 -8.83
CA PRO A 51 22.52 17.60 -8.47
C PRO A 51 23.15 17.83 -7.08
N ASN A 52 23.20 19.07 -6.61
CA ASN A 52 23.71 19.38 -5.27
C ASN A 52 22.69 18.97 -4.20
N LYS A 53 23.03 17.96 -3.40
CA LYS A 53 22.22 17.48 -2.27
C LYS A 53 21.85 18.58 -1.26
N ARG A 54 22.66 19.64 -1.15
CA ARG A 54 22.45 20.74 -0.21
C ARG A 54 21.50 21.83 -0.72
N GLU A 55 21.18 21.86 -2.02
CA GLU A 55 20.38 22.93 -2.62
C GLU A 55 18.95 22.96 -2.06
N PRO A 56 18.52 24.01 -1.32
CA PRO A 56 17.23 24.03 -0.64
C PRO A 56 16.04 23.75 -1.57
N GLY A 57 15.07 22.96 -1.09
CA GLY A 57 13.85 22.65 -1.86
C GLY A 57 14.05 21.77 -3.10
N ARG A 58 15.26 21.24 -3.34
CA ARG A 58 15.58 20.39 -4.51
C ARG A 58 15.87 18.94 -4.14
N SER A 59 15.67 18.06 -5.11
CA SER A 59 16.02 16.65 -5.11
C SER A 59 17.05 16.33 -6.19
N TYR A 60 17.97 15.42 -5.90
CA TYR A 60 19.01 14.98 -6.85
C TYR A 60 18.59 13.77 -7.70
N THR A 61 17.43 13.16 -7.45
CA THR A 61 16.96 11.99 -8.19
C THR A 61 15.45 11.95 -8.23
N PHE A 62 14.89 11.54 -9.36
CA PHE A 62 13.48 11.17 -9.51
C PHE A 62 13.35 9.76 -10.08
N ALA A 63 14.40 8.95 -9.93
CA ALA A 63 14.31 7.52 -10.21
C ALA A 63 13.21 6.91 -9.33
N ALA A 64 12.35 6.11 -9.93
CA ALA A 64 11.20 5.52 -9.26
C ALA A 64 10.70 4.27 -10.00
N GLY A 65 10.16 3.31 -9.26
CA GLY A 65 9.24 2.34 -9.85
C GLY A 65 7.87 2.98 -9.97
N VAL A 66 7.31 3.07 -11.17
CA VAL A 66 6.05 3.81 -11.42
C VAL A 66 5.01 2.90 -12.05
N LEU A 67 3.75 3.16 -11.72
CA LEU A 67 2.62 2.58 -12.45
C LEU A 67 2.39 3.40 -13.72
N ASP A 68 2.08 2.69 -14.80
CA ASP A 68 1.84 3.29 -16.12
C ASP A 68 0.65 4.25 -16.10
N ASP A 69 -0.41 3.87 -15.39
CA ASP A 69 -1.59 4.69 -15.16
C ASP A 69 -2.01 4.67 -13.68
N VAL A 70 -2.25 5.86 -13.13
CA VAL A 70 -2.82 6.06 -11.78
C VAL A 70 -4.08 6.92 -11.84
N ALA A 71 -4.46 7.41 -13.02
CA ALA A 71 -5.62 8.25 -13.22
C ALA A 71 -6.84 7.42 -13.68
N GLY A 72 -6.60 6.36 -14.46
CA GLY A 72 -7.63 5.41 -14.89
C GLY A 72 -8.40 4.82 -13.71
N PHE A 73 -9.72 4.74 -13.88
CA PHE A 73 -10.65 4.15 -12.92
C PHE A 73 -12.03 3.97 -13.55
N ASP A 74 -12.64 2.79 -13.42
CA ASP A 74 -14.01 2.56 -13.87
C ASP A 74 -15.03 3.07 -12.84
N ALA A 75 -15.22 4.40 -12.81
CA ALA A 75 -16.12 5.04 -11.87
C ALA A 75 -17.58 4.52 -11.98
N ASN A 76 -18.04 4.22 -13.20
CA ASN A 76 -19.41 3.76 -13.43
C ASN A 76 -19.63 2.35 -12.86
N PHE A 77 -18.65 1.45 -13.00
CA PHE A 77 -18.69 0.12 -12.39
C PHE A 77 -18.85 0.21 -10.87
N PHE A 78 -18.11 1.12 -10.22
CA PHE A 78 -18.21 1.35 -8.78
C PHE A 78 -19.39 2.27 -8.39
N GLY A 79 -20.25 2.70 -9.32
CA GLY A 79 -21.38 3.58 -9.03
C GLY A 79 -20.97 4.96 -8.50
N ILE A 80 -19.76 5.40 -8.83
CA ILE A 80 -19.16 6.67 -8.41
C ILE A 80 -19.33 7.69 -9.53
N SER A 81 -19.79 8.89 -9.19
CA SER A 81 -19.96 9.94 -10.20
C SER A 81 -18.60 10.41 -10.74
N PRO A 82 -18.50 10.87 -12.01
CA PRO A 82 -17.26 11.43 -12.54
C PRO A 82 -16.70 12.58 -11.69
N ARG A 83 -17.58 13.38 -11.08
CA ARG A 83 -17.21 14.48 -10.19
C ARG A 83 -16.54 13.98 -8.90
N GLU A 84 -17.09 12.95 -8.28
CA GLU A 84 -16.49 12.33 -7.09
C GLU A 84 -15.17 11.65 -7.45
N ALA A 85 -15.13 10.87 -8.53
CA ALA A 85 -13.93 10.16 -8.96
C ALA A 85 -12.73 11.10 -9.22
N ALA A 86 -12.98 12.30 -9.75
CA ALA A 86 -11.95 13.32 -9.94
C ALA A 86 -11.35 13.83 -8.61
N GLN A 87 -12.13 13.83 -7.53
CA GLN A 87 -11.70 14.27 -6.20
C GLN A 87 -11.11 13.14 -5.36
N MET A 88 -11.31 11.89 -5.76
CA MET A 88 -10.77 10.71 -5.09
C MET A 88 -9.27 10.58 -5.32
N ASP A 89 -8.52 10.39 -4.24
CA ASP A 89 -7.14 9.92 -4.30
C ASP A 89 -7.07 8.64 -5.14
N PRO A 90 -6.22 8.60 -6.19
CA PRO A 90 -5.89 7.39 -6.93
C PRO A 90 -5.67 6.13 -6.09
N GLN A 91 -5.14 6.27 -4.87
CA GLN A 91 -4.95 5.15 -3.94
C GLN A 91 -6.27 4.48 -3.56
N GLN A 92 -7.34 5.26 -3.35
CA GLN A 92 -8.67 4.71 -3.04
C GLN A 92 -9.29 3.98 -4.24
N ARG A 93 -9.06 4.52 -5.45
CA ARG A 93 -9.52 3.93 -6.71
C ARG A 93 -8.86 2.59 -6.97
N LEU A 94 -7.53 2.56 -6.86
CA LEU A 94 -6.73 1.36 -6.99
C LEU A 94 -7.11 0.29 -5.95
N LEU A 95 -7.33 0.69 -4.69
CA LEU A 95 -7.77 -0.26 -3.66
C LEU A 95 -9.13 -0.89 -3.96
N LEU A 96 -10.07 -0.15 -4.56
CA LEU A 96 -11.38 -0.70 -4.96
C LEU A 96 -11.23 -1.79 -6.02
N GLU A 97 -10.41 -1.55 -7.05
CA GLU A 97 -10.11 -2.52 -8.10
C GLU A 97 -9.39 -3.75 -7.52
N LEU A 98 -8.34 -3.53 -6.72
CA LEU A 98 -7.58 -4.63 -6.09
C LEU A 98 -8.43 -5.47 -5.13
N ALA A 99 -9.30 -4.84 -4.34
CA ALA A 99 -10.19 -5.57 -3.45
C ALA A 99 -11.23 -6.39 -4.23
N TRP A 100 -11.74 -5.86 -5.33
CA TRP A 100 -12.63 -6.61 -6.23
C TRP A 100 -11.93 -7.85 -6.78
N GLU A 101 -10.75 -7.66 -7.36
CA GLU A 101 -9.96 -8.74 -7.98
C GLU A 101 -9.51 -9.78 -6.96
N ALA A 102 -9.09 -9.37 -5.76
CA ALA A 102 -8.70 -10.31 -4.71
C ALA A 102 -9.88 -11.17 -4.23
N PHE A 103 -11.10 -10.62 -4.25
CA PHE A 103 -12.32 -11.40 -4.01
C PHE A 103 -12.65 -12.35 -5.17
N GLU A 104 -12.42 -11.95 -6.41
CA GLU A 104 -12.58 -12.83 -7.59
C GLU A 104 -11.58 -13.99 -7.55
N ASP A 105 -10.31 -13.72 -7.27
CA ASP A 105 -9.25 -14.71 -7.10
C ASP A 105 -9.58 -15.70 -5.97
N ALA A 106 -10.15 -15.20 -4.87
CA ALA A 106 -10.64 -16.03 -3.77
C ALA A 106 -11.88 -16.89 -4.10
N GLY A 107 -12.50 -16.72 -5.27
CA GLY A 107 -13.78 -17.34 -5.59
C GLY A 107 -14.92 -16.85 -4.69
N MET A 108 -14.75 -15.68 -4.07
CA MET A 108 -15.68 -15.10 -3.09
C MET A 108 -16.41 -13.91 -3.71
N PRO A 109 -17.55 -14.10 -4.38
CA PRO A 109 -18.20 -13.03 -5.14
C PRO A 109 -18.56 -11.85 -4.21
N PRO A 110 -18.17 -10.60 -4.53
CA PRO A 110 -18.41 -9.41 -3.71
C PRO A 110 -19.85 -9.25 -3.19
N ARG A 111 -20.84 -9.60 -4.01
CA ARG A 111 -22.27 -9.58 -3.64
C ARG A 111 -22.60 -10.48 -2.43
N ALA A 112 -21.89 -11.59 -2.27
CA ALA A 112 -22.09 -12.53 -1.17
C ALA A 112 -21.38 -12.08 0.12
N GLN A 113 -20.50 -11.08 0.04
CA GLN A 113 -19.79 -10.53 1.20
C GLN A 113 -20.56 -9.40 1.88
N ARG A 114 -21.63 -8.89 1.25
CA ARG A 114 -22.45 -7.82 1.82
C ARG A 114 -23.08 -8.24 3.15
N GLY A 115 -22.95 -7.37 4.15
CA GLY A 115 -23.44 -7.57 5.50
C GLY A 115 -22.59 -8.52 6.36
N THR A 116 -21.54 -9.14 5.82
CA THR A 116 -20.67 -10.06 6.56
C THR A 116 -19.76 -9.30 7.54
N ARG A 117 -19.25 -9.99 8.56
CA ARG A 117 -18.23 -9.46 9.48
C ARG A 117 -16.82 -9.55 8.87
N CYS A 118 -16.69 -9.12 7.62
CA CYS A 118 -15.39 -9.03 6.97
C CYS A 118 -14.67 -7.75 7.45
N GLY A 119 -13.47 -7.90 8.01
CA GLY A 119 -12.63 -6.77 8.40
C GLY A 119 -11.82 -6.21 7.22
N VAL A 120 -11.43 -4.94 7.29
CA VAL A 120 -10.65 -4.24 6.25
C VAL A 120 -9.47 -3.53 6.92
N TYR A 121 -8.26 -3.92 6.56
CA TYR A 121 -7.02 -3.38 7.13
C TYR A 121 -6.11 -2.92 5.99
N VAL A 122 -5.89 -1.62 5.87
CA VAL A 122 -5.15 -1.03 4.76
C VAL A 122 -3.96 -0.24 5.27
N GLY A 123 -2.76 -0.62 4.85
CA GLY A 123 -1.56 0.19 5.02
C GLY A 123 -1.53 1.36 4.03
N VAL A 124 -1.58 2.59 4.52
CA VAL A 124 -1.50 3.80 3.67
C VAL A 124 -0.90 4.95 4.48
N ALA A 125 0.09 5.63 3.91
CA ALA A 125 0.88 6.64 4.64
C ALA A 125 1.06 7.97 3.89
N SER A 126 0.79 8.01 2.59
CA SER A 126 1.04 9.20 1.76
C SER A 126 -0.29 9.88 1.39
N PRO A 127 -0.57 11.10 1.87
CA PRO A 127 -1.73 11.89 1.48
C PRO A 127 -1.40 12.83 0.30
N ASP A 128 -0.56 12.39 -0.65
CA ASP A 128 0.02 13.25 -1.69
C ASP A 128 -1.04 13.94 -2.55
N TYR A 129 -2.14 13.26 -2.89
CA TYR A 129 -3.23 13.84 -3.70
C TYR A 129 -3.94 14.97 -2.95
N GLY A 130 -4.27 14.75 -1.68
CA GLY A 130 -4.91 15.75 -0.82
C GLY A 130 -4.06 16.99 -0.59
N ASN A 131 -2.74 16.80 -0.45
CA ASN A 131 -1.80 17.91 -0.30
C ASN A 131 -1.84 18.88 -1.50
N ARG A 132 -2.05 18.38 -2.73
CA ARG A 132 -2.16 19.25 -3.92
C ARG A 132 -3.38 20.17 -3.86
N SER A 133 -4.44 19.72 -3.23
CA SER A 133 -5.69 20.48 -3.08
C SER A 133 -5.62 21.49 -1.93
N MET A 134 -4.63 21.38 -1.03
CA MET A 134 -4.46 22.34 0.08
C MET A 134 -3.98 23.71 -0.39
N ASP A 135 -3.30 23.78 -1.54
CA ASP A 135 -2.76 25.02 -2.09
C ASP A 135 -3.84 25.91 -2.74
N ASP A 136 -5.01 25.35 -3.08
CA ASP A 136 -6.14 26.07 -3.65
C ASP A 136 -7.46 25.65 -2.98
N LEU A 137 -7.84 26.37 -1.91
CA LEU A 137 -9.09 26.11 -1.19
C LEU A 137 -10.34 26.33 -2.05
N SER A 138 -10.25 27.06 -3.17
CA SER A 138 -11.39 27.26 -4.08
C SER A 138 -11.72 26.01 -4.91
N ALA A 139 -10.78 25.07 -5.01
CA ALA A 139 -10.96 23.77 -5.65
C ALA A 139 -11.66 22.74 -4.75
N ILE A 140 -11.89 23.06 -3.48
CA ILE A 140 -12.56 22.17 -2.52
C ILE A 140 -14.04 22.06 -2.85
N ASP A 141 -14.55 20.83 -2.88
CA ASP A 141 -15.96 20.52 -3.06
C ASP A 141 -16.44 19.45 -2.05
N PRO A 142 -17.73 19.07 -2.06
CA PRO A 142 -18.27 18.11 -1.10
C PRO A 142 -17.56 16.74 -1.06
N TYR A 143 -16.83 16.37 -2.11
CA TYR A 143 -16.10 15.11 -2.21
C TYR A 143 -14.64 15.23 -1.79
N SER A 144 -14.09 16.43 -1.60
CA SER A 144 -12.67 16.59 -1.28
C SER A 144 -12.28 15.90 0.04
N ALA A 145 -13.13 15.98 1.07
CA ALA A 145 -12.86 15.34 2.36
C ALA A 145 -12.87 13.81 2.25
N THR A 146 -13.91 13.23 1.61
CA THR A 146 -14.01 11.78 1.42
C THR A 146 -13.02 11.25 0.39
N GLY A 147 -12.60 12.09 -0.55
CA GLY A 147 -11.64 11.74 -1.59
C GLY A 147 -10.20 11.66 -1.09
N ASN A 148 -9.84 12.36 -0.01
CA ASN A 148 -8.42 12.56 0.34
C ASN A 148 -8.02 12.16 1.77
N THR A 149 -8.98 11.93 2.67
CA THR A 149 -8.65 11.52 4.03
C THR A 149 -8.16 10.06 4.05
N LEU A 150 -7.03 9.79 4.69
CA LEU A 150 -6.42 8.44 4.72
C LEU A 150 -7.35 7.37 5.30
N SER A 151 -8.18 7.69 6.30
CA SER A 151 -9.16 6.75 6.86
C SER A 151 -10.21 6.26 5.86
N ILE A 152 -10.40 6.99 4.76
CA ILE A 152 -11.36 6.60 3.72
C ILE A 152 -10.79 5.48 2.83
N ALA A 153 -9.47 5.26 2.83
CA ALA A 153 -8.87 4.15 2.08
C ALA A 153 -9.48 2.79 2.50
N SER A 154 -9.57 2.51 3.80
CA SER A 154 -10.27 1.31 4.29
C SER A 154 -11.80 1.49 4.28
N ASN A 155 -12.31 2.64 4.74
CA ASN A 155 -13.76 2.82 4.91
C ASN A 155 -14.53 2.80 3.59
N ARG A 156 -13.92 3.20 2.47
CA ARG A 156 -14.56 3.13 1.15
C ARG A 156 -14.75 1.68 0.70
N LEU A 157 -13.79 0.80 1.00
CA LEU A 157 -13.96 -0.64 0.77
C LEU A 157 -15.11 -1.18 1.62
N SER A 158 -15.10 -0.92 2.93
CA SER A 158 -16.18 -1.35 3.81
C SER A 158 -17.55 -0.83 3.37
N TYR A 159 -17.63 0.43 2.95
CA TYR A 159 -18.86 1.05 2.46
C TYR A 159 -19.36 0.38 1.17
N TRP A 160 -18.49 0.24 0.17
CA TRP A 160 -18.90 -0.21 -1.15
C TRP A 160 -19.28 -1.69 -1.15
N PHE A 161 -18.46 -2.52 -0.51
CA PHE A 161 -18.68 -3.95 -0.36
C PHE A 161 -19.68 -4.31 0.78
N ASP A 162 -20.16 -3.32 1.53
CA ASP A 162 -21.04 -3.47 2.72
C ASP A 162 -20.47 -4.44 3.77
N LEU A 163 -19.16 -4.30 4.05
CA LEU A 163 -18.45 -5.11 5.03
C LEU A 163 -18.61 -4.51 6.43
N ARG A 164 -19.02 -5.34 7.40
CA ARG A 164 -19.42 -4.92 8.75
C ARG A 164 -18.40 -5.29 9.84
N GLY A 165 -17.21 -5.76 9.47
CA GLY A 165 -16.10 -5.99 10.40
C GLY A 165 -15.33 -4.69 10.72
N PRO A 166 -14.22 -4.76 11.48
CA PRO A 166 -13.38 -3.60 11.75
C PRO A 166 -12.80 -3.01 10.46
N SER A 167 -12.74 -1.68 10.36
CA SER A 167 -12.17 -0.97 9.20
C SER A 167 -11.09 -0.01 9.67
N MET A 168 -9.84 -0.26 9.27
CA MET A 168 -8.68 0.49 9.75
C MET A 168 -7.74 0.83 8.60
N SER A 169 -7.41 2.12 8.51
CA SER A 169 -6.28 2.61 7.71
C SER A 169 -5.10 2.84 8.67
N ILE A 170 -3.96 2.22 8.37
CA ILE A 170 -2.82 2.11 9.27
C ILE A 170 -1.62 2.79 8.63
N ASP A 171 -1.01 3.72 9.36
CA ASP A 171 0.25 4.35 8.98
C ASP A 171 1.32 4.02 10.01
N THR A 172 2.26 3.17 9.59
CA THR A 172 3.53 2.91 10.28
C THR A 172 4.70 3.08 9.30
N ALA A 173 4.56 4.01 8.34
CA ALA A 173 5.47 4.19 7.22
C ALA A 173 5.70 2.88 6.43
N CYS A 174 6.95 2.39 6.36
CA CYS A 174 7.34 1.27 5.50
C CYS A 174 6.72 -0.08 5.92
N SER A 175 6.33 -0.23 7.19
CA SER A 175 5.74 -1.48 7.71
C SER A 175 4.22 -1.54 7.60
N SER A 176 3.57 -0.49 7.08
CA SER A 176 2.11 -0.31 7.15
C SER A 176 1.31 -1.51 6.65
N SER A 177 1.70 -2.12 5.53
CA SER A 177 1.00 -3.29 4.98
C SER A 177 1.14 -4.54 5.85
N LEU A 178 2.31 -4.76 6.47
CA LEU A 178 2.54 -5.89 7.38
C LEU A 178 1.87 -5.68 8.73
N VAL A 179 1.79 -4.44 9.22
CA VAL A 179 1.01 -4.13 10.43
C VAL A 179 -0.49 -4.29 10.16
N ALA A 180 -0.97 -3.90 8.98
CA ALA A 180 -2.34 -4.18 8.55
C ALA A 180 -2.63 -5.68 8.49
N LEU A 181 -1.73 -6.47 7.92
CA LEU A 181 -1.81 -7.93 7.94
C LEU A 181 -1.84 -8.50 9.36
N HIS A 182 -0.98 -8.00 10.25
CA HIS A 182 -0.97 -8.42 11.65
C HIS A 182 -2.31 -8.14 12.34
N GLN A 183 -2.88 -6.95 12.17
CA GLN A 183 -4.18 -6.60 12.76
C GLN A 183 -5.31 -7.47 12.20
N ALA A 184 -5.29 -7.77 10.90
CA ALA A 184 -6.25 -8.68 10.29
C ALA A 184 -6.15 -10.10 10.88
N VAL A 185 -4.92 -10.61 11.06
CA VAL A 185 -4.67 -11.90 11.72
C VAL A 185 -5.21 -11.89 13.14
N ARG A 186 -4.93 -10.85 13.93
CA ARG A 186 -5.42 -10.73 15.31
C ARG A 186 -6.95 -10.74 15.38
N ALA A 187 -7.62 -10.03 14.48
CA ALA A 187 -9.08 -9.96 14.47
C ALA A 187 -9.76 -11.27 14.04
N LEU A 188 -9.13 -12.05 13.14
CA LEU A 188 -9.59 -13.39 12.80
C LEU A 188 -9.40 -14.36 13.96
N GLU A 189 -8.25 -14.30 14.65
CA GLU A 189 -7.99 -15.14 15.82
C GLU A 189 -8.91 -14.81 17.01
N SER A 190 -9.26 -13.53 17.21
CA SER A 190 -10.15 -13.10 18.30
C SER A 190 -11.64 -13.26 17.97
N GLY A 191 -12.00 -13.55 16.71
CA GLY A 191 -13.39 -13.66 16.25
C GLY A 191 -14.11 -12.32 16.08
N GLU A 192 -13.37 -11.20 16.08
CA GLU A 192 -13.86 -9.87 15.71
C GLU A 192 -14.23 -9.79 14.22
N ALA A 193 -13.60 -10.61 13.39
CA ALA A 193 -13.90 -10.79 11.98
C ALA A 193 -13.97 -12.28 11.59
N ASP A 194 -14.83 -12.63 10.63
CA ASP A 194 -14.93 -14.00 10.08
C ASP A 194 -14.05 -14.19 8.84
N THR A 195 -13.73 -13.09 8.18
CA THR A 195 -12.87 -12.97 7.00
C THR A 195 -12.21 -11.60 7.06
N ALA A 196 -11.06 -11.39 6.44
CA ALA A 196 -10.45 -10.07 6.40
C ALA A 196 -9.81 -9.77 5.05
N ILE A 197 -9.86 -8.51 4.65
CA ILE A 197 -9.01 -7.92 3.63
C ILE A 197 -7.83 -7.28 4.35
N ALA A 198 -6.61 -7.64 3.98
CA ALA A 198 -5.41 -6.93 4.36
C ALA A 198 -4.66 -6.45 3.12
N GLY A 199 -4.15 -5.23 3.12
CA GLY A 199 -3.42 -4.73 1.97
C GLY A 199 -2.61 -3.48 2.26
N GLY A 200 -2.00 -2.94 1.23
CA GLY A 200 -1.36 -1.63 1.29
C GLY A 200 -1.25 -1.00 -0.08
N VAL A 201 -1.17 0.33 -0.09
CA VAL A 201 -1.07 1.12 -1.32
C VAL A 201 -0.13 2.31 -1.09
N ASN A 202 0.61 2.68 -2.13
CA ASN A 202 1.46 3.86 -2.14
C ASN A 202 1.57 4.42 -3.55
N LEU A 203 1.32 5.72 -3.74
CA LEU A 203 1.51 6.41 -5.01
C LEU A 203 2.38 7.67 -4.83
N LEU A 204 3.08 8.08 -5.89
CA LEU A 204 4.07 9.16 -5.84
C LEU A 204 3.52 10.41 -6.53
N LEU A 205 2.55 11.09 -5.90
CA LEU A 205 1.75 12.14 -6.55
C LEU A 205 2.23 13.56 -6.25
N HIS A 206 3.18 13.73 -5.32
CA HIS A 206 3.72 15.02 -4.91
C HIS A 206 5.26 15.02 -4.78
N PRO A 207 5.97 16.11 -5.14
CA PRO A 207 7.44 16.18 -5.08
C PRO A 207 8.01 16.17 -3.65
N PHE A 208 7.18 16.46 -2.63
CA PHE A 208 7.59 16.55 -1.23
C PHE A 208 8.44 15.35 -0.78
N GLY A 209 7.97 14.12 -1.04
CA GLY A 209 8.70 12.92 -0.63
C GLY A 209 10.09 12.82 -1.25
N PHE A 210 10.25 13.16 -2.54
CA PHE A 210 11.56 13.17 -3.20
C PHE A 210 12.49 14.22 -2.59
N VAL A 211 12.00 15.43 -2.37
CA VAL A 211 12.79 16.52 -1.78
C VAL A 211 13.18 16.16 -0.34
N ALA A 212 12.23 15.78 0.50
CA ALA A 212 12.46 15.44 1.91
C ALA A 212 13.47 14.29 2.06
N PHE A 213 13.26 13.18 1.34
CA PHE A 213 14.16 12.02 1.43
C PHE A 213 15.52 12.26 0.76
N SER A 214 15.60 13.17 -0.20
CA SER A 214 16.89 13.65 -0.71
C SER A 214 17.66 14.40 0.38
N LYS A 215 17.00 15.28 1.15
CA LYS A 215 17.64 16.02 2.25
C LYS A 215 18.07 15.11 3.39
N ALA A 216 17.28 14.08 3.67
CA ALA A 216 17.64 13.04 4.62
C ALA A 216 18.72 12.07 4.08
N SER A 217 19.19 12.25 2.84
CA SER A 217 20.15 11.34 2.17
C SER A 217 19.71 9.88 2.14
N MET A 218 18.39 9.64 2.08
CA MET A 218 17.81 8.30 2.05
C MET A 218 17.72 7.72 0.63
N LEU A 219 17.70 8.57 -0.40
CA LEU A 219 17.56 8.14 -1.80
C LEU A 219 18.91 7.81 -2.44
N SER A 220 18.95 6.75 -3.24
CA SER A 220 20.14 6.43 -4.04
C SER A 220 20.31 7.46 -5.16
N PRO A 221 21.46 8.16 -5.26
CA PRO A 221 21.76 9.02 -6.40
C PRO A 221 21.87 8.26 -7.72
N ARG A 222 22.16 6.95 -7.66
CA ARG A 222 22.23 6.05 -8.82
C ARG A 222 20.87 5.46 -9.20
N GLY A 223 19.82 5.82 -8.46
CA GLY A 223 18.45 5.45 -8.79
C GLY A 223 18.20 3.94 -8.77
N ARG A 224 18.88 3.19 -7.88
CA ARG A 224 18.62 1.76 -7.67
C ARG A 224 18.74 1.37 -6.20
N CYS A 225 17.86 0.47 -5.73
CA CYS A 225 18.04 -0.24 -4.47
C CYS A 225 19.07 -1.37 -4.69
N ARG A 226 20.21 -1.31 -4.02
CA ARG A 226 21.24 -2.36 -4.09
C ARG A 226 21.33 -3.11 -2.77
N ALA A 227 20.29 -3.88 -2.46
CA ALA A 227 20.20 -4.58 -1.19
C ALA A 227 21.43 -5.49 -0.98
N PHE A 228 22.10 -5.32 0.15
CA PHE A 228 23.27 -6.11 0.57
C PHE A 228 24.55 -5.94 -0.29
N ASP A 229 24.54 -5.06 -1.29
CA ASP A 229 25.71 -4.78 -2.12
C ASP A 229 26.67 -3.81 -1.42
N ALA A 230 27.99 -3.98 -1.64
CA ALA A 230 29.02 -3.12 -1.06
C ALA A 230 28.91 -1.65 -1.50
N THR A 231 28.23 -1.39 -2.61
CA THR A 231 28.00 -0.04 -3.11
C THR A 231 26.65 0.54 -2.70
N ALA A 232 25.84 -0.11 -1.85
CA ALA A 232 24.54 0.41 -1.42
C ALA A 232 24.62 1.87 -0.90
N ASP A 233 23.81 2.76 -1.48
CA ASP A 233 23.88 4.21 -1.27
C ASP A 233 22.52 4.90 -1.09
N GLY A 234 21.50 4.13 -0.70
CA GLY A 234 20.13 4.58 -0.49
C GLY A 234 19.10 3.68 -1.19
N TYR A 235 17.82 4.04 -1.07
CA TYR A 235 16.71 3.35 -1.73
C TYR A 235 16.11 4.18 -2.87
N VAL A 236 15.16 3.59 -3.59
CA VAL A 236 14.36 4.23 -4.63
C VAL A 236 12.89 4.12 -4.27
N ARG A 237 12.12 5.20 -4.45
CA ARG A 237 10.68 5.19 -4.18
C ARG A 237 9.96 4.37 -5.26
N ALA A 238 8.88 3.69 -4.89
CA ALA A 238 8.06 2.95 -5.85
C ALA A 238 6.57 3.15 -5.58
N GLU A 239 5.78 3.12 -6.64
CA GLU A 239 4.32 3.05 -6.62
C GLU A 239 3.86 1.59 -6.57
N GLY A 240 2.66 1.36 -6.07
CA GLY A 240 2.02 0.05 -6.15
C GLY A 240 0.96 -0.16 -5.08
N GLY A 241 0.26 -1.28 -5.21
CA GLY A 241 -0.69 -1.74 -4.22
C GLY A 241 -0.89 -3.24 -4.29
N ALA A 242 -1.22 -3.84 -3.15
CA ALA A 242 -1.60 -5.24 -3.09
C ALA A 242 -2.66 -5.44 -2.01
N VAL A 243 -3.54 -6.40 -2.26
CA VAL A 243 -4.61 -6.83 -1.35
C VAL A 243 -4.60 -8.35 -1.27
N VAL A 244 -4.79 -8.89 -0.06
CA VAL A 244 -5.00 -10.31 0.21
C VAL A 244 -6.30 -10.53 0.98
N VAL A 245 -6.98 -11.63 0.69
CA VAL A 245 -8.16 -12.10 1.42
C VAL A 245 -7.74 -13.22 2.37
N LEU A 246 -8.19 -13.11 3.62
CA LEU A 246 -7.74 -13.93 4.74
C LEU A 246 -8.92 -14.61 5.43
N LYS A 247 -8.74 -15.88 5.77
CA LYS A 247 -9.67 -16.66 6.60
C LYS A 247 -8.88 -17.48 7.61
N THR A 248 -9.54 -17.93 8.67
CA THR A 248 -8.96 -19.00 9.48
C THR A 248 -8.76 -20.23 8.60
N LEU A 249 -7.67 -20.98 8.80
CA LEU A 249 -7.36 -22.15 8.00
C LEU A 249 -8.46 -23.20 8.10
N ALA A 250 -9.02 -23.38 9.30
CA ALA A 250 -10.16 -24.26 9.51
C ALA A 250 -11.37 -23.87 8.63
N ARG A 251 -11.68 -22.57 8.54
CA ARG A 251 -12.77 -22.06 7.70
C ARG A 251 -12.46 -22.21 6.21
N ALA A 252 -11.22 -21.92 5.81
CA ALA A 252 -10.81 -22.03 4.41
C ALA A 252 -10.96 -23.48 3.90
N LEU A 253 -10.54 -24.45 4.71
CA LEU A 253 -10.71 -25.86 4.41
C LEU A 253 -12.19 -26.29 4.39
N ALA A 254 -13.00 -25.78 5.32
CA ALA A 254 -14.42 -26.10 5.40
C ALA A 254 -15.22 -25.58 4.19
N ASP A 255 -14.85 -24.39 3.69
CA ASP A 255 -15.49 -23.76 2.54
C ASP A 255 -14.93 -24.26 1.20
N GLY A 256 -13.81 -25.01 1.22
CA GLY A 256 -13.18 -25.55 0.02
C GLY A 256 -12.39 -24.51 -0.79
N ASP A 257 -11.88 -23.47 -0.13
CA ASP A 257 -11.13 -22.40 -0.78
C ASP A 257 -9.78 -22.89 -1.31
N THR A 258 -9.29 -22.24 -2.36
CA THR A 258 -7.88 -22.35 -2.77
C THR A 258 -7.01 -21.66 -1.72
N ILE A 259 -6.04 -22.38 -1.16
CA ILE A 259 -5.12 -21.83 -0.16
C ILE A 259 -3.78 -21.54 -0.84
N HIS A 260 -3.47 -20.26 -1.07
CA HIS A 260 -2.20 -19.85 -1.68
C HIS A 260 -1.02 -19.97 -0.70
N ALA A 261 -1.26 -19.63 0.57
CA ALA A 261 -0.28 -19.77 1.63
C ALA A 261 -0.95 -19.82 3.01
N VAL A 262 -0.18 -20.24 4.01
CA VAL A 262 -0.59 -20.22 5.41
C VAL A 262 0.36 -19.33 6.20
N ILE A 263 -0.19 -18.34 6.90
CA ILE A 263 0.55 -17.44 7.77
C ILE A 263 0.84 -18.18 9.07
N ALA A 264 2.12 -18.47 9.31
CA ALA A 264 2.55 -19.21 10.50
C ALA A 264 2.56 -18.35 11.77
N GLY A 265 2.86 -17.05 11.63
CA GLY A 265 2.96 -16.10 12.73
C GLY A 265 3.14 -14.68 12.21
N THR A 266 2.79 -13.69 13.03
CA THR A 266 3.03 -12.27 12.77
C THR A 266 3.39 -11.58 14.08
N GLY A 267 4.19 -10.51 14.00
CA GLY A 267 4.53 -9.70 15.16
C GLY A 267 4.85 -8.28 14.76
N VAL A 268 4.74 -7.37 15.72
CA VAL A 268 5.04 -5.94 15.56
C VAL A 268 5.73 -5.47 16.83
N ASN A 269 6.79 -4.69 16.71
CA ASN A 269 7.42 -3.97 17.82
C ASN A 269 7.92 -2.59 17.37
N SER A 270 8.71 -1.94 18.21
CA SER A 270 9.35 -0.65 17.92
C SER A 270 10.80 -0.70 18.36
N ASP A 271 11.67 0.00 17.61
CA ASP A 271 13.08 0.19 17.96
C ASP A 271 13.24 0.95 19.30
N GLY A 272 12.21 1.67 19.74
CA GLY A 272 12.26 2.49 20.94
C GLY A 272 13.25 3.65 20.80
N PHE A 273 13.98 3.96 21.87
CA PHE A 273 14.96 5.03 21.85
C PHE A 273 16.25 4.56 21.15
N SER A 274 16.68 5.30 20.12
CA SER A 274 17.95 5.09 19.41
C SER A 274 18.84 6.33 19.52
N GLN A 275 20.10 6.14 19.91
CA GLN A 275 21.11 7.21 19.99
C GLN A 275 21.39 7.85 18.61
N GLY A 276 21.17 7.11 17.52
CA GLY A 276 21.33 7.61 16.15
C GLY A 276 20.20 8.53 15.67
N GLY A 277 19.14 8.67 16.46
CA GLY A 277 17.95 9.43 16.12
C GLY A 277 16.77 8.56 15.70
N ILE A 278 15.61 9.20 15.54
CA ILE A 278 14.29 8.54 15.36
C ILE A 278 14.19 7.64 14.12
N SER A 279 15.05 7.83 13.12
CA SER A 279 15.00 7.10 11.83
C SER A 279 16.12 6.06 11.67
N VAL A 280 16.95 5.85 12.70
CA VAL A 280 18.06 4.89 12.63
C VAL A 280 17.58 3.51 13.10
N PRO A 281 17.77 2.46 12.28
CA PRO A 281 17.24 1.13 12.58
C PRO A 281 17.90 0.48 13.81
N GLY A 282 17.08 -0.17 14.64
CA GLY A 282 17.49 -0.87 15.87
C GLY A 282 17.72 -2.37 15.67
N ALA A 283 18.97 -2.80 15.51
CA ALA A 283 19.30 -4.21 15.28
C ALA A 283 18.82 -5.17 16.39
N ALA A 284 18.87 -4.74 17.66
CA ALA A 284 18.40 -5.54 18.79
C ALA A 284 16.87 -5.75 18.74
N ALA A 285 16.10 -4.70 18.47
CA ALA A 285 14.65 -4.78 18.35
C ALA A 285 14.22 -5.64 17.16
N GLN A 286 14.92 -5.55 16.02
CA GLN A 286 14.68 -6.42 14.86
C GLN A 286 14.95 -7.89 15.20
N ALA A 287 16.04 -8.20 15.89
CA ALA A 287 16.36 -9.56 16.31
C ALA A 287 15.35 -10.12 17.31
N ASP A 288 14.90 -9.30 18.27
CA ASP A 288 13.87 -9.70 19.24
C ASP A 288 12.53 -9.94 18.56
N LEU A 289 12.13 -9.10 17.60
CA LEU A 289 10.93 -9.32 16.80
C LEU A 289 10.96 -10.72 16.16
N LEU A 290 12.04 -11.04 15.45
CA LEU A 290 12.21 -12.33 14.77
C LEU A 290 12.20 -13.54 15.71
N ARG A 291 12.60 -13.39 16.97
CA ARG A 291 12.56 -14.48 17.97
C ARG A 291 11.18 -14.69 18.58
N THR A 292 10.35 -13.65 18.60
CA THR A 292 9.04 -13.66 19.28
C THR A 292 7.88 -14.06 18.38
N VAL A 293 8.07 -14.02 17.06
CA VAL A 293 7.12 -14.50 16.04
C VAL A 293 7.26 -16.00 15.85
#